data_AF-A0AA43MAI8-F1
#
_entry.id   AF-A0AA43MAI8-F1
#
_cell.length_a   1.000
_cell.length_b   1.000
_cell.length_c   1.000
_cell.angle_alpha   90.00
_cell.angle_beta   90.00
_cell.angle_gamma   90.00
#
_symmetry.space_group_name_H-M   'P 1'
#
loop_
_entity.id
_entity.type
_entity.pdbx_description
1 polymer ?
#
loop_
_entity_poly.entity_id
_entity_poly.type
_entity_poly.pdbx_seq_one_letter_code
_entity_poly.pdbx_strand_id
1 'polypeptide(L)'
;MSRSVKINDDLYEAAKVEARKERRTIAAQIEFWVKLGRGVIDNPDLPTSFIADSLASLSEPRPAKQPQYKLEELLANWNPGERRSKEDDAWLEMKPMGKEVW
;
A
#
# COMPACT_ATOMS: atom_id res chain seq x y z
N MET A 1 -4.77 10.08 -21.47
CA MET A 1 -4.55 9.95 -22.92
C MET A 1 -3.87 8.63 -23.18
N SER A 2 -4.37 7.80 -24.09
CA SER A 2 -3.72 6.57 -24.51
C SER A 2 -2.77 6.85 -25.69
N ARG A 3 -1.61 6.19 -25.72
CA ARG A 3 -0.67 6.20 -26.85
C ARG A 3 -0.39 4.76 -27.24
N SER A 4 -0.39 4.47 -28.54
CA SER A 4 -0.04 3.15 -29.06
C SER A 4 1.48 2.99 -29.10
N VAL A 5 1.98 1.86 -28.62
CA VAL A 5 3.40 1.50 -28.64
C VAL A 5 3.51 0.08 -29.19
N LYS A 6 4.45 -0.16 -30.10
CA LYS A 6 4.76 -1.51 -30.59
C LYS A 6 5.60 -2.24 -29.55
N ILE A 7 5.22 -3.46 -29.23
CA ILE A 7 5.93 -4.34 -28.30
C ILE A 7 6.17 -5.68 -28.98
N ASN A 8 7.19 -6.41 -28.51
CA ASN A 8 7.48 -7.76 -28.98
C ASN A 8 6.34 -8.72 -28.55
N ASP A 9 5.96 -9.65 -29.43
CA ASP A 9 4.95 -10.68 -29.18
C ASP A 9 5.28 -11.53 -27.95
N ASP A 10 6.55 -11.85 -27.71
CA ASP A 10 6.98 -12.62 -26.53
C ASP A 10 6.68 -11.86 -25.22
N LEU A 11 6.93 -10.54 -25.22
CA LEU A 11 6.63 -9.68 -24.08
C LEU A 11 5.12 -9.57 -23.87
N TYR A 12 4.35 -9.48 -24.96
CA TYR A 12 2.89 -9.43 -24.90
C TYR A 12 2.31 -10.72 -24.31
N GLU A 13 2.75 -11.89 -24.78
CA GLU A 13 2.27 -13.18 -24.27
C GLU A 13 2.69 -13.39 -22.81
N ALA A 14 3.90 -13.01 -22.42
CA ALA A 14 4.32 -13.03 -21.01
C ALA A 14 3.42 -12.13 -20.14
N ALA A 15 3.16 -10.89 -20.58
CA ALA A 15 2.31 -9.96 -19.85
C ALA A 15 0.87 -10.48 -19.73
N LYS A 16 0.36 -11.14 -20.77
CA LYS A 16 -0.98 -11.74 -20.79
C LYS A 16 -1.14 -12.88 -19.80
N VAL A 17 -0.11 -13.72 -19.62
CA VAL A 17 -0.11 -14.80 -18.62
C VAL A 17 -0.12 -14.22 -17.21
N GLU A 18 0.77 -13.27 -16.91
CA GLU A 18 0.87 -12.69 -15.57
C GLU A 18 -0.33 -11.80 -15.22
N ALA A 19 -0.84 -11.02 -16.18
CA ALA A 19 -2.04 -10.21 -15.99
C ALA A 19 -3.25 -11.04 -15.54
N ARG A 20 -3.40 -12.27 -16.05
CA ARG A 20 -4.47 -13.19 -15.64
C ARG A 20 -4.30 -13.66 -14.20
N LYS A 21 -3.07 -13.99 -13.77
CA LYS A 21 -2.77 -14.41 -12.40
C LYS A 21 -3.06 -13.30 -11.40
N GLU A 22 -2.69 -12.09 -11.78
CA GLU A 22 -2.73 -10.90 -10.93
C GLU A 22 -4.04 -10.10 -11.02
N ARG A 23 -5.00 -10.58 -11.84
CA ARG A 23 -6.28 -9.91 -12.11
C ARG A 23 -6.11 -8.45 -12.60
N ARG A 24 -5.11 -8.21 -13.45
CA ARG A 24 -4.85 -6.93 -14.12
C ARG A 24 -5.22 -7.01 -15.60
N THR A 25 -5.36 -5.86 -16.27
CA THR A 25 -5.34 -5.84 -17.75
C THR A 25 -3.90 -6.06 -18.25
N ILE A 26 -3.75 -6.49 -19.50
CA ILE A 26 -2.41 -6.70 -20.10
C ILE A 26 -1.59 -5.40 -20.07
N ALA A 27 -2.21 -4.28 -20.44
CA ALA A 27 -1.57 -2.97 -20.40
C ALA A 27 -1.14 -2.58 -18.98
N ALA A 28 -2.02 -2.80 -17.98
CA ALA A 28 -1.70 -2.54 -16.58
C ALA A 28 -0.55 -3.42 -16.05
N GLN A 29 -0.44 -4.67 -16.52
CA GLN A 29 0.68 -5.54 -16.17
C GLN A 29 2.01 -5.03 -16.73
N ILE A 30 2.02 -4.55 -17.97
CA ILE A 30 3.23 -3.94 -18.58
C ILE A 30 3.60 -2.65 -17.84
N GLU A 31 2.62 -1.80 -17.54
CA GLU A 31 2.86 -0.59 -16.73
C GLU A 31 3.42 -0.92 -15.34
N PHE A 32 2.94 -1.99 -14.70
CA PHE A 32 3.45 -2.46 -13.43
C PHE A 32 4.93 -2.86 -13.53
N TRP A 33 5.32 -3.64 -14.54
CA TRP A 33 6.72 -4.00 -14.75
C TRP A 33 7.62 -2.79 -15.01
N VAL A 34 7.14 -1.80 -15.77
CA VAL A 34 7.90 -0.55 -15.98
C VAL A 34 8.08 0.21 -14.66
N LYS A 35 7.04 0.31 -13.82
CA LYS A 35 7.13 0.95 -12.50
C LYS A 35 8.07 0.19 -11.56
N LEU A 36 7.98 -1.14 -11.55
CA LEU A 36 8.85 -2.00 -10.76
C LEU A 36 10.32 -1.85 -11.19
N GLY A 37 10.60 -1.95 -12.50
CA GLY A 37 11.95 -1.79 -13.04
C GLY A 37 12.55 -0.42 -12.71
N ARG A 38 11.75 0.65 -12.83
CA ARG A 38 12.17 1.98 -12.40
C ARG A 38 12.45 2.03 -10.89
N GLY A 39 11.56 1.47 -10.07
CA GLY A 39 11.73 1.45 -8.62
C GLY A 39 13.01 0.76 -8.19
N VAL A 40 13.36 -0.35 -8.84
CA VAL A 40 14.61 -1.09 -8.58
C VAL A 40 15.85 -0.30 -9.02
N ILE A 41 15.79 0.38 -10.17
CA ILE A 41 16.91 1.23 -10.64
C ILE A 41 17.11 2.42 -9.69
N ASP A 42 16.03 3.05 -9.24
CA ASP A 42 16.06 4.22 -8.36
C ASP A 42 16.47 3.84 -6.92
N ASN A 43 16.23 2.60 -6.48
CA ASN A 43 16.49 2.11 -5.12
C ASN A 43 17.19 0.73 -5.15
N PRO A 44 18.47 0.67 -5.58
CA PRO A 44 19.18 -0.60 -5.84
C PRO A 44 19.49 -1.40 -4.56
N ASP A 45 19.39 -0.78 -3.39
CA ASP A 45 19.59 -1.37 -2.07
C ASP A 45 18.34 -2.07 -1.53
N LEU A 46 17.16 -1.80 -2.10
CA LEU A 46 15.91 -2.42 -1.68
C LEU A 46 15.65 -3.74 -2.41
N PRO A 47 15.15 -4.78 -1.72
CA PRO A 47 14.74 -6.01 -2.36
C PRO A 47 13.63 -5.76 -3.39
N THR A 48 13.75 -6.39 -4.57
CA THR A 48 12.74 -6.30 -5.63
C THR A 48 11.35 -6.69 -5.16
N SER A 49 11.25 -7.70 -4.29
CA SER A 49 9.98 -8.13 -3.70
C SER A 49 9.32 -7.03 -2.88
N PHE A 50 10.10 -6.30 -2.07
CA PHE A 50 9.58 -5.19 -1.26
C PHE A 50 8.99 -4.07 -2.13
N ILE A 51 9.68 -3.72 -3.23
CA ILE A 51 9.19 -2.70 -4.17
C ILE A 51 7.92 -3.20 -4.89
N ALA A 52 7.89 -4.47 -5.30
CA ALA A 52 6.72 -5.08 -5.95
C ALA A 52 5.49 -5.06 -5.03
N ASP A 53 5.65 -5.49 -3.77
CA ASP A 53 4.58 -5.53 -2.76
C ASP A 53 4.08 -4.12 -2.43
N SER A 54 5.01 -3.16 -2.30
CA SER A 54 4.66 -1.74 -2.08
C SER A 54 3.83 -1.17 -3.23
N LEU A 55 4.22 -1.46 -4.48
CA LEU A 55 3.48 -1.02 -5.67
C LEU A 55 2.10 -1.69 -5.76
N ALA A 56 1.99 -2.97 -5.39
CA ALA A 56 0.73 -3.69 -5.35
C ALA A 56 -0.21 -3.08 -4.29
N SER A 57 0.28 -2.86 -3.07
CA SER A 57 -0.47 -2.23 -1.97
C SER A 57 -1.00 -0.84 -2.35
N LEU A 58 -0.18 0.00 -2.99
CA LEU A 58 -0.61 1.33 -3.44
C LEU A 58 -1.68 1.30 -4.55
N SER A 59 -1.80 0.19 -5.28
CA SER A 59 -2.79 0.02 -6.34
C SER A 59 -4.15 -0.46 -5.84
N GLU A 60 -4.21 -0.97 -4.61
CA GLU A 60 -5.46 -1.35 -4.00
C GLU A 60 -6.29 -0.10 -3.64
N PRO A 61 -7.60 -0.11 -3.89
CA PRO A 61 -8.47 0.94 -3.40
C PRO A 61 -8.47 0.86 -1.88
N ARG A 62 -7.60 1.65 -1.25
CA ARG A 62 -7.67 1.84 0.20
C ARG A 62 -9.08 2.35 0.48
N PRO A 63 -9.88 1.68 1.32
CA PRO A 63 -11.02 2.37 1.88
C PRO A 63 -10.42 3.64 2.47
N ALA A 64 -10.94 4.79 2.07
CA ALA A 64 -10.70 6.01 2.82
C ALA A 64 -11.32 5.77 4.20
N LYS A 65 -10.62 5.01 5.07
CA LYS A 65 -10.82 5.05 6.50
C LYS A 65 -10.34 6.43 6.88
N GLN A 66 -11.17 7.43 6.56
CA GLN A 66 -11.06 8.72 7.15
C GLN A 66 -11.11 8.46 8.66
N PRO A 67 -10.14 8.95 9.42
CA PRO A 67 -10.23 8.84 10.86
C PRO A 67 -11.58 9.43 11.29
N GLN A 68 -12.28 8.70 12.16
CA GLN A 68 -13.63 9.09 12.61
C GLN A 68 -13.63 10.44 13.34
N TYR A 69 -12.45 10.88 13.78
CA TYR A 69 -12.20 12.13 14.48
C TYR A 69 -11.05 12.88 13.82
N LYS A 70 -11.17 14.20 13.74
CA LYS A 70 -10.05 15.05 13.35
C LYS A 70 -9.08 15.23 14.51
N LEU A 71 -7.81 15.51 14.21
CA LEU A 71 -6.79 15.71 15.25
C LEU A 71 -7.16 16.89 16.15
N GLU A 72 -7.71 17.96 15.58
CA GLU A 72 -8.11 19.17 16.31
C GLU A 72 -9.25 18.89 17.29
N GLU A 73 -10.20 18.03 16.91
CA GLU A 73 -11.33 17.61 17.76
C GLU A 73 -10.84 16.75 18.93
N LEU A 74 -9.89 15.84 18.69
CA LEU A 74 -9.29 15.03 19.74
C LEU A 74 -8.48 15.89 20.71
N LEU A 75 -7.70 16.85 20.20
CA LEU A 75 -6.90 17.75 21.02
C LEU A 75 -7.76 18.72 21.85
N ALA A 76 -8.89 19.18 21.31
CA ALA A 76 -9.83 20.03 22.04
C ALA A 76 -10.47 19.32 23.24
N ASN A 77 -10.68 18.00 23.14
CA ASN A 77 -11.27 17.17 24.18
C ASN A 77 -10.23 16.48 25.07
N TRP A 78 -8.93 16.66 24.79
CA TRP A 78 -7.88 15.98 25.51
C TRP A 78 -7.62 16.62 26.88
N ASN A 79 -7.74 15.83 27.95
CA ASN A 79 -7.42 16.23 29.31
C ASN A 79 -6.25 15.39 29.87
N PRO A 80 -5.01 15.91 29.87
CA PRO A 80 -3.84 15.18 30.38
C PRO A 80 -3.89 14.86 31.88
N GLY A 81 -4.72 15.57 32.65
CA GLY A 81 -4.89 15.33 34.09
C GLY A 81 -5.98 14.32 34.42
N GLU A 82 -6.73 13.85 33.42
CA GLU A 82 -7.81 12.89 33.64
C GLU A 82 -7.24 11.52 34.00
N ARG A 83 -7.86 10.87 35.00
CA ARG A 83 -7.47 9.51 35.36
C ARG A 83 -7.85 8.60 34.21
N ARG A 84 -6.88 7.85 33.70
CA ARG A 84 -7.09 6.82 32.68
C ARG A 84 -8.22 5.88 33.11
N SER A 85 -9.00 5.43 32.15
CA SER A 85 -10.03 4.44 32.42
C SER A 85 -9.39 3.09 32.77
N LYS A 86 -10.16 2.21 33.44
CA LYS A 86 -9.70 0.83 33.68
C LYS A 86 -9.45 0.06 32.38
N GLU A 87 -10.13 0.46 31.30
CA GLU A 87 -9.98 -0.11 29.96
C GLU A 87 -8.65 0.32 29.34
N ASP A 88 -8.26 1.58 29.47
CA ASP A 88 -6.96 2.09 29.01
C ASP A 88 -5.79 1.46 29.78
N ASP A 89 -5.95 1.30 31.10
CA ASP A 89 -4.95 0.64 31.94
C ASP A 89 -4.81 -0.84 31.56
N ALA A 90 -5.92 -1.56 31.38
CA ALA A 90 -5.91 -2.94 30.90
C ALA A 90 -5.31 -3.06 29.50
N TRP A 91 -5.62 -2.13 28.59
CA TRP A 91 -5.03 -2.08 27.25
C TRP A 91 -3.52 -1.89 27.30
N LEU A 92 -3.00 -1.00 28.14
CA LEU A 92 -1.55 -0.80 28.30
C LEU A 92 -0.84 -2.00 28.92
N GLU A 93 -1.49 -2.69 29.87
CA GLU A 93 -0.96 -3.94 30.46
C GLU A 93 -0.82 -5.05 29.43
N MET A 94 -1.71 -5.12 28.45
CA MET A 94 -1.63 -6.08 27.34
C MET A 94 -0.43 -5.84 26.41
N LYS A 95 0.29 -4.71 26.57
CA LYS A 95 1.37 -4.26 25.67
C LYS A 95 1.04 -4.50 24.19
N PRO A 96 -0.09 -4.00 23.70
CA PRO A 96 -0.53 -4.24 22.34
C PRO A 96 0.50 -3.62 21.40
N MET A 97 1.27 -4.48 20.76
CA MET A 97 2.02 -4.09 19.57
C MET A 97 0.98 -3.68 18.56
N GLY A 98 1.05 -2.41 18.11
CA GLY A 98 0.22 -1.94 17.03
C GLY A 98 0.28 -2.98 15.92
N LYS A 99 -0.85 -3.58 15.55
CA LYS A 99 -0.88 -4.40 14.35
C LYS A 99 -0.55 -3.43 13.23
N GLU A 100 0.66 -3.51 12.71
CA GLU A 100 1.05 -2.77 11.52
C GLU A 100 0.00 -3.09 10.47
N VAL A 101 -0.82 -2.08 10.18
CA VAL A 101 -1.86 -2.17 9.17
C VAL A 101 -1.13 -1.91 7.86
N TRP A 102 -0.51 -2.95 7.32
CA TRP A 102 0.00 -2.97 5.95
C TRP A 102 -1.17 -3.08 4.97
#